data_AF-A0A7J8J8G7-F1
#
_entry.id   AF-A0A7J8J8G7-F1
#
_cell.length_a   1.000
_cell.length_b   1.000
_cell.length_c   1.000
_cell.angle_alpha   90.00
_cell.angle_beta   90.00
_cell.angle_gamma   90.00
#
_symmetry.space_group_name_H-M   'P 1'
#
loop_
_entity.id
_entity.type
_entity.pdbx_description
1 polymer ?
#
loop_
_entity_poly.entity_id
_entity_poly.type
_entity_poly.pdbx_seq_one_letter_code
_entity_poly.pdbx_strand_id
1 'polypeptide(L)'
;MTTMFKGFNALGDVSDIRFVYTPAMESVCGYFHRSQNRSQEFLIAGQLWNGHLHITTCSFVAPWNSLSSAQRRGFTKLYTAGCEECTVFPCSSIPCKLQNNTHCLWTDQLLTGSDKGFQSRHLACLPRKPGMCTWQSLRLRVA
;
A
#
# COMPACT_ATOMS: atom_id res chain seq x y z
N MET A 1 12.42 15.66 2.52
CA MET A 1 13.45 14.76 3.09
C MET A 1 12.89 13.37 2.89
N THR A 2 13.51 12.60 2.01
CA THR A 2 13.06 11.26 1.64
C THR A 2 13.34 10.28 2.79
N THR A 3 12.48 9.27 2.95
CA THR A 3 12.55 8.36 4.09
C THR A 3 12.19 6.92 3.68
N MET A 4 12.75 5.96 4.39
CA MET A 4 12.41 4.54 4.29
C MET A 4 11.45 4.17 5.42
N PHE A 5 10.36 3.45 5.10
CA PHE A 5 9.39 2.99 6.10
C PHE A 5 9.51 1.49 6.41
N LYS A 6 10.02 0.69 5.46
CA LYS A 6 10.18 -0.76 5.57
C LYS A 6 11.36 -1.21 4.71
N GLY A 7 12.03 -2.30 5.09
CA GLY A 7 13.09 -2.93 4.30
C GLY A 7 14.50 -2.84 4.90
N PHE A 8 14.67 -2.19 6.06
CA PHE A 8 15.96 -2.02 6.74
C PHE A 8 16.76 -3.33 6.87
N ASN A 9 16.10 -4.42 7.29
CA ASN A 9 16.75 -5.72 7.49
C ASN A 9 17.23 -6.39 6.20
N ALA A 10 16.60 -6.07 5.06
CA ALA A 10 16.92 -6.69 3.77
C ALA A 10 18.09 -6.00 3.05
N LEU A 11 18.44 -4.78 3.46
CA LEU A 11 19.48 -3.95 2.84
C LEU A 11 20.80 -3.95 3.65
N GLY A 12 20.80 -4.50 4.87
CA GLY A 12 21.98 -4.58 5.72
C GLY A 12 22.60 -3.20 6.02
N ASP A 13 23.92 -3.17 6.25
CA ASP A 13 24.71 -1.97 6.56
C ASP A 13 25.12 -1.14 5.32
N VAL A 14 24.65 -1.47 4.10
CA VAL A 14 25.17 -0.86 2.86
C VAL A 14 24.09 -0.31 1.91
N SER A 15 24.20 1.00 1.72
CA SER A 15 23.79 1.85 0.59
C SER A 15 22.30 2.08 0.33
N ASP A 16 21.97 3.37 0.20
CA ASP A 16 20.68 3.86 -0.27
C ASP A 16 20.22 3.17 -1.55
N ILE A 17 18.91 2.90 -1.65
CA ILE A 17 18.29 2.47 -2.90
C ILE A 17 18.38 3.63 -3.90
N ARG A 18 19.27 3.50 -4.90
CA ARG A 18 19.47 4.52 -5.94
C ARG A 18 18.61 4.30 -7.19
N PHE A 19 18.18 3.06 -7.44
CA PHE A 19 17.46 2.68 -8.66
C PHE A 19 16.23 1.85 -8.34
N VAL A 20 15.22 2.01 -9.19
CA VAL A 20 14.01 1.21 -9.20
C VAL A 20 13.84 0.62 -10.59
N TYR A 21 13.64 -0.68 -10.66
CA TYR A 21 13.54 -1.45 -11.89
C TYR A 21 12.09 -1.77 -12.20
N THR A 22 11.75 -1.80 -13.47
CA THR A 22 10.41 -2.16 -13.94
C THR A 22 10.50 -2.78 -15.34
N PRO A 23 9.54 -3.61 -15.78
CA PRO A 23 9.53 -4.12 -17.14
C PRO A 23 9.62 -3.01 -18.19
N ALA A 24 10.24 -3.30 -19.33
CA ALA A 24 10.58 -2.28 -20.33
C ALA A 24 9.36 -1.69 -21.07
N MET A 25 8.21 -2.37 -21.09
CA MET A 25 7.02 -1.96 -21.84
C MET A 25 5.78 -2.00 -20.95
N GLU A 26 4.88 -1.02 -21.10
CA GLU A 26 3.61 -0.96 -20.34
C GLU A 26 2.73 -2.21 -20.57
N SER A 27 2.76 -2.79 -21.78
CA SER A 27 2.01 -4.00 -22.13
C SER A 27 2.41 -5.25 -21.34
N VAL A 28 3.62 -5.26 -20.77
CA VAL A 28 4.11 -6.32 -19.87
C VAL A 28 4.28 -5.80 -18.44
N CYS A 29 3.39 -4.88 -18.03
CA CYS A 29 3.30 -4.31 -16.70
C CYS A 29 4.48 -3.39 -16.29
N GLY A 30 5.14 -2.77 -17.27
CA GLY A 30 6.15 -1.72 -17.04
C GLY A 30 5.53 -0.45 -16.48
N TYR A 31 6.04 0.04 -15.35
CA TYR A 31 5.61 1.31 -14.75
C TYR A 31 6.12 2.49 -15.60
N PHE A 32 5.20 3.31 -16.11
CA PHE A 32 5.53 4.54 -16.82
C PHE A 32 5.40 5.76 -15.90
N HIS A 33 6.52 6.41 -15.59
CA HIS A 33 6.55 7.59 -14.73
C HIS A 33 6.07 8.85 -15.48
N ARG A 34 4.89 9.36 -15.12
CA ARG A 34 4.26 10.51 -15.82
C ARG A 34 4.69 11.88 -15.32
N SER A 35 5.24 11.99 -14.10
CA SER A 35 5.60 13.30 -13.56
C SER A 35 6.91 13.80 -14.18
N GLN A 36 6.92 15.07 -14.54
CA GLN A 36 8.14 15.77 -14.99
C GLN A 36 8.80 16.55 -13.84
N ASN A 37 8.11 16.68 -12.70
CA ASN A 37 8.63 17.43 -11.57
C ASN A 37 9.60 16.58 -10.74
N ARG A 38 10.89 16.85 -10.89
CA ARG A 38 11.98 16.14 -10.18
C ARG A 38 11.97 16.33 -8.66
N SER A 39 11.34 17.38 -8.13
CA SER A 39 11.23 17.59 -6.68
C SER A 39 10.00 16.95 -6.07
N GLN A 40 9.12 16.34 -6.87
CA GLN A 40 7.93 15.69 -6.35
C GLN A 40 8.30 14.37 -5.67
N GLU A 41 8.00 14.26 -4.38
CA GLU A 41 8.21 13.05 -3.60
C GLU A 41 7.08 12.03 -3.88
N PHE A 42 7.45 10.76 -4.03
CA PHE A 42 6.54 9.63 -4.24
C PHE A 42 6.74 8.59 -3.14
N LEU A 43 5.64 7.95 -2.73
CA LEU A 43 5.71 6.70 -1.99
C LEU A 43 5.77 5.54 -2.98
N ILE A 44 6.72 4.64 -2.77
CA ILE A 44 6.95 3.45 -3.60
C ILE A 44 6.92 2.22 -2.69
N ALA A 45 5.99 1.30 -2.95
CA ALA A 45 6.00 -0.04 -2.37
C ALA A 45 6.29 -1.06 -3.47
N GLY A 46 7.50 -1.62 -3.45
CA GLY A 46 7.98 -2.60 -4.42
C GLY A 46 8.47 -3.89 -3.76
N GLN A 47 8.98 -4.79 -4.59
CA GLN A 47 9.58 -6.05 -4.17
C GLN A 47 11.09 -5.98 -4.35
N LEU A 48 11.84 -6.57 -3.42
CA LEU A 48 13.28 -6.70 -3.56
C LEU A 48 13.58 -8.04 -4.26
N TRP A 49 14.30 -8.00 -5.37
CA TRP A 49 14.77 -9.19 -6.09
C TRP A 49 16.27 -9.01 -6.39
N ASN A 50 17.10 -9.95 -5.93
CA ASN A 50 18.54 -9.92 -6.13
C ASN A 50 19.19 -8.59 -5.67
N GLY A 51 18.69 -8.00 -4.59
CA GLY A 51 19.18 -6.71 -4.07
C GLY A 51 18.66 -5.47 -4.81
N HIS A 52 17.85 -5.63 -5.85
CA HIS A 52 17.26 -4.53 -6.60
C HIS A 52 15.79 -4.33 -6.26
N LEU A 53 15.35 -3.07 -6.18
CA LEU A 53 13.94 -2.75 -5.97
C LEU A 53 13.19 -2.81 -7.31
N HIS A 54 12.21 -3.70 -7.42
CA HIS A 54 11.36 -3.86 -8.59
C HIS A 54 9.93 -3.38 -8.32
N ILE A 55 9.35 -2.70 -9.31
CA ILE A 55 7.95 -2.28 -9.35
C ILE A 55 7.32 -2.64 -10.70
N THR A 56 5.99 -2.70 -10.72
CA THR A 56 5.17 -2.88 -11.92
C THR A 56 4.04 -1.86 -11.94
N THR A 57 3.20 -1.89 -12.97
CA THR A 57 1.94 -1.12 -13.01
C THR A 57 0.98 -1.40 -11.86
N CYS A 58 1.11 -2.57 -11.20
CA CYS A 58 0.27 -2.97 -10.06
C CYS A 58 0.87 -2.57 -8.70
N SER A 59 2.13 -2.11 -8.67
CA SER A 59 2.78 -1.67 -7.44
C SER A 59 2.16 -0.37 -6.92
N PHE A 60 2.16 -0.18 -5.60
CA PHE A 60 1.65 1.06 -5.03
C PHE A 60 2.69 2.17 -5.20
N VAL A 61 2.46 3.02 -6.21
CA VAL A 61 3.29 4.20 -6.51
C VAL A 61 2.39 5.42 -6.59
N ALA A 62 2.55 6.36 -5.66
CA ALA A 62 1.69 7.56 -5.59
C ALA A 62 2.46 8.79 -5.08
N PRO A 63 2.13 10.01 -5.55
CA PRO A 63 2.72 11.22 -4.99
C PRO A 63 2.42 11.34 -3.49
N TRP A 64 3.43 11.61 -2.67
CA TRP A 64 3.29 11.68 -1.22
C TRP A 64 2.22 12.68 -0.77
N ASN A 65 2.18 13.85 -1.41
CA ASN A 65 1.21 14.91 -1.11
C ASN A 65 -0.23 14.54 -1.46
N SER A 66 -0.45 13.54 -2.34
CA SER A 66 -1.78 13.05 -2.70
C SER A 66 -2.36 12.07 -1.69
N LEU A 67 -1.51 11.51 -0.82
CA LEU A 67 -1.92 10.57 0.23
C LEU A 67 -2.70 11.29 1.34
N SER A 68 -3.73 10.63 1.86
CA SER A 68 -4.46 11.13 3.02
C SER A 68 -3.57 11.11 4.27
N SER A 69 -3.94 11.89 5.29
CA SER A 69 -3.27 11.85 6.60
C SER A 69 -3.30 10.44 7.22
N ALA A 70 -4.40 9.72 7.04
CA ALA A 70 -4.57 8.33 7.47
C ALA A 70 -3.60 7.38 6.77
N GLN A 71 -3.43 7.50 5.44
CA GLN A 71 -2.49 6.68 4.68
C GLN A 71 -1.04 6.92 5.11
N ARG A 72 -0.65 8.18 5.29
CA ARG A 72 0.70 8.53 5.77
C ARG A 72 0.98 7.88 7.13
N ARG A 73 0.05 7.98 8.09
CA ARG A 73 0.15 7.31 9.40
C ARG A 73 0.19 5.78 9.27
N GLY A 74 -0.58 5.23 8.34
CA GLY A 74 -0.56 3.83 7.96
C GLY A 74 0.85 3.37 7.60
N PHE A 75 1.46 4.00 6.60
CA PHE A 75 2.81 3.67 6.14
C PHE A 75 3.89 3.92 7.19
N THR A 76 3.75 4.97 8.01
CA THR A 76 4.74 5.26 9.05
C THR A 76 4.77 4.22 10.17
N LYS A 77 3.62 3.67 10.58
CA LYS A 77 3.59 2.76 11.75
C LYS A 77 2.42 1.79 11.82
N LEU A 78 1.24 2.18 11.35
CA LEU A 78 0.00 1.48 11.73
C LEU A 78 -0.29 0.24 10.88
N TYR A 79 0.15 0.19 9.62
CA TYR A 79 -0.15 -0.94 8.74
C TYR A 79 0.53 -2.25 9.19
N THR A 80 1.70 -2.17 9.83
CA THR A 80 2.45 -3.35 10.30
C THR A 80 1.62 -4.22 11.26
N ALA A 81 0.77 -3.61 12.09
CA ALA A 81 -0.07 -4.33 13.05
C ALA A 81 -1.11 -5.26 12.40
N GLY A 82 -1.43 -5.06 11.11
CA GLY A 82 -2.32 -5.95 10.36
C GLY A 82 -1.59 -7.03 9.56
N CYS A 83 -0.28 -6.92 9.35
CA CYS A 83 0.43 -7.74 8.37
C CYS A 83 0.53 -9.23 8.72
N GLU A 84 0.52 -9.59 10.00
CA GLU A 84 0.71 -10.98 10.45
C GLU A 84 -0.58 -11.80 10.37
N GLU A 85 -1.69 -11.25 10.85
CA GLU A 85 -2.95 -12.00 10.99
C GLU A 85 -4.01 -11.62 9.95
N CYS A 86 -3.98 -10.39 9.43
CA CYS A 86 -5.10 -9.84 8.67
C CYS A 86 -4.81 -9.77 7.17
N THR A 87 -5.85 -9.98 6.36
CA THR A 87 -5.77 -9.86 4.90
C THR A 87 -6.85 -8.91 4.38
N VAL A 88 -6.45 -7.91 3.60
CA VAL A 88 -7.40 -7.10 2.83
C VAL A 88 -7.76 -7.88 1.56
N PHE A 89 -9.05 -8.19 1.36
CA PHE A 89 -9.51 -8.98 0.23
C PHE A 89 -10.31 -8.09 -0.74
N PRO A 90 -9.82 -7.83 -1.97
CA PRO A 90 -10.54 -7.02 -2.96
C PRO A 90 -11.81 -7.73 -3.45
N CYS A 91 -12.93 -7.01 -3.48
CA CYS A 91 -14.13 -7.46 -4.18
C CYS A 91 -14.24 -6.80 -5.55
N SER A 92 -14.12 -7.60 -6.60
CA SER A 92 -14.23 -7.15 -7.99
C SER A 92 -15.61 -7.41 -8.61
N SER A 93 -16.39 -8.35 -8.08
CA SER A 93 -17.71 -8.71 -8.58
C SER A 93 -18.60 -9.32 -7.50
N ILE A 94 -19.92 -9.15 -7.61
CA ILE A 94 -20.91 -9.71 -6.69
C ILE A 94 -21.19 -11.18 -7.09
N PRO A 95 -21.30 -12.13 -6.14
CA PRO A 95 -21.24 -11.95 -4.68
C PRO A 95 -19.81 -11.92 -4.13
N CYS A 96 -19.54 -10.97 -3.23
CA CYS A 96 -18.29 -10.88 -2.50
C CYS A 96 -18.27 -11.91 -1.34
N LYS A 97 -17.63 -13.06 -1.52
CA LYS A 97 -17.57 -14.09 -0.46
C LYS A 97 -16.28 -13.97 0.35
N LEU A 98 -16.41 -13.63 1.63
CA LEU A 98 -15.31 -13.74 2.59
C LEU A 98 -15.07 -15.20 2.95
N GLN A 99 -13.80 -15.63 2.87
CA GLN A 99 -13.40 -17.00 3.17
C GLN A 99 -12.97 -17.18 4.64
N ASN A 100 -12.57 -16.09 5.31
CA ASN A 100 -12.00 -16.14 6.66
C ASN A 100 -12.39 -14.88 7.46
N ASN A 101 -12.55 -15.03 8.78
CA ASN A 101 -12.82 -13.95 9.72
C ASN A 101 -11.62 -13.00 9.91
N THR A 102 -10.44 -13.37 9.43
CA THR A 102 -9.26 -12.49 9.36
C THR A 102 -9.23 -11.62 8.10
N HIS A 103 -10.21 -11.78 7.20
CA HIS A 103 -10.27 -10.98 5.97
C HIS A 103 -11.15 -9.75 6.16
N CYS A 104 -10.66 -8.58 5.72
CA CYS A 104 -11.48 -7.39 5.56
C CYS A 104 -11.83 -7.18 4.09
N LEU A 105 -13.12 -7.11 3.78
CA LEU A 105 -13.59 -6.94 2.41
C LEU A 105 -13.35 -5.51 1.93
N TRP A 106 -12.61 -5.36 0.83
CA TRP A 106 -12.39 -4.07 0.17
C TRP A 106 -13.35 -3.91 -1.01
N THR A 107 -14.25 -2.94 -0.92
CA THR A 107 -15.37 -2.71 -1.83
C THR A 107 -15.31 -1.37 -2.55
N ASP A 108 -14.27 -0.56 -2.34
CA ASP A 108 -14.17 0.77 -2.97
C ASP A 108 -14.26 0.68 -4.50
N GLN A 109 -13.53 -0.25 -5.12
CA GLN A 109 -13.53 -0.42 -6.58
C GLN A 109 -14.92 -0.78 -7.11
N LEU A 110 -15.63 -1.69 -6.43
CA LEU A 110 -16.97 -2.12 -6.84
C LEU A 110 -18.00 -1.00 -6.71
N LEU A 111 -17.93 -0.20 -5.64
CA LEU A 111 -18.93 0.82 -5.33
C LEU A 111 -18.67 2.17 -6.02
N THR A 112 -17.41 2.51 -6.23
CA THR A 112 -17.01 3.85 -6.71
C THR A 112 -16.27 3.82 -8.04
N GLY A 113 -15.93 2.63 -8.56
CA GLY A 113 -15.12 2.48 -9.77
C GLY A 113 -13.64 2.85 -9.57
N SER A 114 -13.21 3.15 -8.33
CA SER A 114 -11.85 3.56 -8.01
C SER A 114 -11.30 2.87 -6.77
N ASP A 115 -10.01 2.57 -6.80
CA ASP A 115 -9.18 2.12 -5.70
C ASP A 115 -8.87 3.23 -4.67
N LYS A 116 -9.23 4.48 -4.97
CA LYS A 116 -9.04 5.66 -4.11
C LYS A 116 -10.29 6.01 -3.30
N GLY A 117 -11.10 5.01 -2.98
CA GLY A 117 -12.31 5.18 -2.17
C GLY A 117 -12.06 5.41 -0.68
N PHE A 118 -13.13 5.30 0.10
CA PHE A 118 -13.10 5.63 1.53
C PHE A 118 -12.24 4.65 2.33
N GLN A 119 -12.35 3.35 2.05
CA GLN A 119 -11.63 2.31 2.78
C GLN A 119 -10.12 2.46 2.58
N SER A 120 -9.68 2.58 1.32
CA SER A 120 -8.28 2.81 0.93
C SER A 120 -7.68 4.08 1.55
N ARG A 121 -8.45 5.16 1.63
CA ARG A 121 -7.95 6.44 2.14
C ARG A 121 -7.99 6.58 3.65
N HIS A 122 -8.79 5.82 4.39
CA HIS A 122 -9.02 6.10 5.81
C HIS A 122 -8.95 4.91 6.74
N LEU A 123 -9.02 3.69 6.23
CA LEU A 123 -9.15 2.49 7.04
C LEU A 123 -7.92 1.59 6.93
N ALA A 124 -7.75 0.73 7.92
CA ALA A 124 -6.83 -0.40 7.88
C ALA A 124 -7.55 -1.67 8.37
N CYS A 125 -7.17 -2.82 7.82
CA CYS A 125 -7.61 -4.10 8.33
C CYS A 125 -6.69 -4.51 9.47
N LEU A 126 -7.21 -4.46 10.70
CA LEU A 126 -6.44 -4.66 11.92
C LEU A 126 -7.11 -5.71 12.81
N PRO A 127 -6.32 -6.45 13.61
CA PRO A 127 -6.86 -7.45 14.52
C PRO A 127 -7.73 -6.77 15.57
N ARG A 128 -8.91 -7.33 15.81
CA ARG A 128 -9.83 -6.90 16.89
C ARG A 128 -9.76 -7.85 18.09
N LYS A 129 -9.62 -9.15 17.82
CA LYS A 129 -9.38 -10.24 18.76
C LYS A 129 -8.71 -11.39 18.00
N PRO A 130 -8.12 -12.38 18.68
CA PRO A 130 -7.49 -13.52 18.01
C PRO A 130 -8.42 -14.16 16.97
N GLY A 131 -7.93 -14.33 15.74
CA GLY A 131 -8.68 -14.91 14.63
C GLY A 131 -9.79 -14.04 14.04
N MET A 132 -9.87 -12.75 14.39
CA MET A 132 -10.87 -11.82 13.83
C MET A 132 -10.27 -10.44 13.53
N CYS A 133 -10.31 -10.05 12.26
CA CYS A 133 -9.88 -8.74 11.78
C CYS A 133 -11.07 -7.90 11.33
N THR A 134 -10.97 -6.59 11.51
CA THR A 134 -12.04 -5.65 11.10
C THR A 134 -11.44 -4.39 10.52
N TRP A 135 -12.21 -3.70 9.69
CA TRP A 135 -11.87 -2.34 9.28
C TRP A 135 -11.87 -1.40 10.48
N GLN A 136 -10.73 -0.75 10.73
CA GLN A 136 -10.56 0.25 11.77
C GLN A 136 -10.12 1.58 11.15
N SER A 137 -10.64 2.68 11.68
CA SER A 137 -10.33 4.03 11.17
C SER A 137 -8.95 4.50 11.64
N LEU A 138 -8.13 4.97 10.70
CA LEU A 138 -6.85 5.60 10.95
C LEU A 138 -6.96 7.15 11.04
N ARG A 139 -8.18 7.70 11.04
CA ARG A 139 -8.38 9.14 11.23
C ARG A 139 -7.91 9.56 12.63
N LEU A 140 -7.40 10.77 12.75
CA LEU A 140 -7.16 11.36 14.07
C LEU A 140 -8.53 11.60 14.72
N ARG A 141 -8.72 11.05 15.92
CA ARG A 141 -9.80 11.51 16.79
C ARG A 141 -9.31 12.84 17.34
N VAL A 142 -9.91 13.93 16.89
CA VAL A 142 -9.78 15.21 17.58
C VAL A 142 -10.63 15.04 18.84
N ALA A 143 -9.99 15.16 20.01
CA ALA A 143 -10.66 15.17 21.30
C ALA A 143 -11.38 16.49 21.52
#